data_AF-A0A7C4PIG2-F1
#
_entry.id   AF-A0A7C4PIG2-F1
#
_cell.length_a   1.000
_cell.length_b   1.000
_cell.length_c   1.000
_cell.angle_alpha   90.00
_cell.angle_beta   90.00
_cell.angle_gamma   90.00
#
_symmetry.space_group_name_H-M   'P 1'
#
loop_
_entity.id
_entity.type
_entity.pdbx_description
1 polymer ?
#
loop_
_entity_poly.entity_id
_entity_poly.type
_entity_poly.pdbx_seq_one_letter_code
_entity_poly.pdbx_strand_id
1 'polypeptide(L)'
;MAYLLPRSRAQADAASYLYNQLKLQGVPVVSVSTKSQLPIQADVEIVLQSKREDGKINAEELWNVYLARREASLAYRNGYPIKSYALIVLNSRGESIKEGVDFLSPDSPSQQPFHVAPKKLDNERAKKLILERMDLHGFSLDSLDVITGSGSLADVQIAVLLLSTPNISQANATLAEFMLAIEPFFESLNAEDGVRIAVVKLRLVDQGGKALLDYIMDMEIGQKSWVLADGVTKSWFPHPPEISPTETVPGEQSGEPYPPPATPTPTFAPTPVPTAYP
;
A
#
# COMPACT_ATOMS: atom_id res chain seq x y z
N MET A 1 -33.17 11.16 -17.36
CA MET A 1 -33.29 9.75 -16.94
C MET A 1 -31.93 9.09 -17.11
N ALA A 2 -31.22 8.82 -16.01
CA ALA A 2 -29.95 8.12 -16.04
C ALA A 2 -30.23 6.61 -15.93
N TYR A 3 -29.84 5.83 -16.94
CA TYR A 3 -29.93 4.38 -16.90
C TYR A 3 -28.84 3.85 -15.96
N LEU A 4 -29.26 3.28 -14.83
CA LEU A 4 -28.40 2.45 -13.98
C LEU A 4 -28.01 1.20 -14.79
N LEU A 5 -26.75 1.09 -15.20
CA LEU A 5 -26.23 -0.18 -15.68
C LEU A 5 -26.40 -1.24 -14.57
N PRO A 6 -26.79 -2.49 -14.91
CA PRO A 6 -26.80 -3.56 -13.92
C PRO A 6 -25.42 -3.66 -13.28
N ARG A 7 -25.33 -3.68 -11.94
CA ARG A 7 -24.07 -3.68 -11.18
C ARG A 7 -23.03 -4.68 -11.71
N SER A 8 -23.48 -5.86 -12.15
CA SER A 8 -22.62 -6.91 -12.71
C SER A 8 -21.91 -6.50 -14.00
N ARG A 9 -22.57 -5.73 -14.87
CA ARG A 9 -21.97 -5.24 -16.12
C ARG A 9 -20.93 -4.15 -15.85
N ALA A 10 -21.25 -3.23 -14.95
CA ALA A 10 -20.33 -2.16 -14.56
C ALA A 10 -19.09 -2.68 -13.80
N GLN A 11 -19.24 -3.75 -13.01
CA GLN A 11 -18.09 -4.44 -12.38
C GLN A 11 -17.25 -5.20 -13.41
N ALA A 12 -17.86 -5.82 -14.42
CA ALA A 12 -17.14 -6.48 -15.51
C ALA A 12 -16.35 -5.47 -16.37
N ASP A 13 -16.92 -4.28 -16.61
CA ASP A 13 -16.23 -3.17 -17.28
C ASP A 13 -15.02 -2.72 -16.45
N ALA A 14 -15.16 -2.64 -15.12
CA ALA A 14 -14.07 -2.29 -14.21
C ALA A 14 -12.94 -3.34 -14.20
N ALA A 15 -13.27 -4.63 -14.16
CA ALA A 15 -12.30 -5.72 -14.26
C ALA A 15 -11.54 -5.68 -15.60
N SER A 16 -12.25 -5.40 -16.69
CA SER A 16 -11.66 -5.25 -18.02
C SER A 16 -10.74 -4.03 -18.11
N TYR A 17 -11.14 -2.90 -17.53
CA TYR A 17 -10.32 -1.71 -17.41
C TYR A 17 -9.01 -2.01 -16.68
N LEU A 18 -9.10 -2.62 -15.49
CA LEU A 18 -7.92 -2.96 -14.68
C LEU A 18 -6.97 -3.92 -15.41
N TYR A 19 -7.50 -4.96 -16.05
CA TYR A 19 -6.70 -5.90 -16.84
C TYR A 19 -5.88 -5.18 -17.92
N ASN A 20 -6.53 -4.27 -18.66
CA ASN A 20 -5.90 -3.53 -19.75
C ASN A 20 -4.84 -2.56 -19.23
N GLN A 21 -5.12 -1.81 -18.16
CA GLN A 21 -4.14 -0.87 -17.58
C GLN A 21 -2.91 -1.60 -17.03
N LEU A 22 -3.11 -2.69 -16.30
CA LEU A 22 -2.01 -3.47 -15.74
C LEU A 22 -1.16 -4.10 -16.85
N LYS A 23 -1.78 -4.61 -17.92
CA LYS A 23 -1.04 -5.09 -19.09
C LYS A 23 -0.25 -4.00 -19.81
N LEU A 24 -0.83 -2.81 -19.98
CA LEU A 24 -0.16 -1.66 -20.59
C LEU A 24 1.12 -1.30 -19.80
N GLN A 25 1.06 -1.44 -18.48
CA GLN A 25 2.18 -1.17 -17.57
C GLN A 25 3.16 -2.34 -17.43
N GLY A 26 2.99 -3.41 -18.21
CA GLY A 26 3.88 -4.57 -18.22
C GLY A 26 3.74 -5.49 -17.00
N VAL A 27 2.67 -5.34 -16.21
CA VAL A 27 2.41 -6.21 -15.06
C VAL A 27 2.06 -7.62 -15.57
N PRO A 28 2.66 -8.69 -15.02
CA PRO A 28 2.41 -10.07 -15.45
C PRO A 28 1.07 -10.58 -14.92
N VAL A 29 -0.03 -10.10 -15.47
CA VAL A 29 -1.40 -10.45 -15.06
C VAL A 29 -1.81 -11.81 -15.62
N VAL A 30 -2.22 -12.72 -14.73
CA VAL A 30 -2.87 -13.99 -15.09
C VAL A 30 -4.34 -13.76 -15.40
N SER A 31 -5.05 -13.11 -14.47
CA SER A 31 -6.47 -12.81 -14.62
C SER A 31 -6.90 -11.60 -13.79
N VAL A 32 -7.91 -10.88 -14.28
CA VAL A 32 -8.72 -9.97 -13.47
C VAL A 32 -10.18 -10.35 -13.68
N SER A 33 -10.91 -10.65 -12.61
CA SER A 33 -12.28 -11.17 -12.71
C SER A 33 -13.18 -10.61 -11.61
N THR A 34 -14.48 -10.51 -11.89
CA THR A 34 -15.48 -10.20 -10.87
C THR A 34 -15.82 -11.48 -10.12
N LYS A 35 -15.60 -11.54 -8.80
CA LYS A 35 -16.02 -12.70 -8.01
C LYS A 35 -17.40 -12.46 -7.42
N SER A 36 -18.34 -13.38 -7.70
CA SER A 36 -19.68 -13.33 -7.13
C SER A 36 -19.85 -14.25 -5.91
N GLN A 37 -19.03 -15.31 -5.75
CA GLN A 37 -19.27 -16.37 -4.75
C GLN A 37 -17.96 -17.09 -4.39
N LEU A 38 -17.36 -16.81 -3.22
CA LEU A 38 -16.37 -17.61 -2.42
C LEU A 38 -15.95 -16.75 -1.19
N PRO A 39 -15.35 -17.30 -0.10
CA PRO A 39 -15.54 -16.80 1.27
C PRO A 39 -14.92 -15.44 1.60
N ILE A 40 -14.07 -14.87 0.74
CA ILE A 40 -13.57 -13.51 0.90
C ILE A 40 -14.31 -12.61 -0.10
N GLN A 41 -15.19 -11.75 0.40
CA GLN A 41 -16.08 -10.91 -0.39
C GLN A 41 -15.33 -9.73 -1.01
N ALA A 42 -14.60 -9.98 -2.10
CA ALA A 42 -14.03 -8.94 -2.95
C ALA A 42 -14.85 -8.76 -4.23
N ASP A 43 -15.12 -7.51 -4.64
CA ASP A 43 -15.83 -7.23 -5.91
C ASP A 43 -15.01 -7.69 -7.13
N VAL A 44 -13.69 -7.54 -7.05
CA VAL A 44 -12.72 -7.90 -8.10
C VAL A 44 -11.60 -8.76 -7.53
N GLU A 45 -11.16 -9.76 -8.28
CA GLU A 45 -9.92 -10.49 -8.01
C GLU A 45 -8.89 -10.18 -9.09
N ILE A 46 -7.68 -9.82 -8.65
CA ILE A 46 -6.50 -9.57 -9.48
C ILE A 46 -5.47 -10.66 -9.16
N VAL A 47 -5.09 -11.45 -10.16
CA VAL A 47 -4.09 -12.52 -10.04
C VAL A 47 -2.86 -12.17 -10.87
N LEU A 48 -1.71 -12.10 -10.21
CA LEU A 48 -0.41 -11.80 -10.81
C LEU A 48 0.50 -13.03 -10.81
N GLN A 49 1.36 -13.13 -11.81
CA GLN A 49 2.39 -14.17 -11.93
C GLN A 49 3.75 -13.62 -11.53
N SER A 50 4.36 -14.19 -10.49
CA SER A 50 5.78 -14.04 -10.21
C SER A 50 6.60 -15.00 -11.07
N LYS A 51 7.80 -14.56 -11.47
CA LYS A 51 8.78 -15.42 -12.17
C LYS A 51 9.59 -16.28 -11.20
N ARG A 52 9.42 -16.10 -9.88
CA ARG A 52 10.22 -16.75 -8.85
C ARG A 52 9.60 -18.06 -8.39
N GLU A 53 10.45 -18.94 -7.89
CA GLU A 53 10.08 -20.20 -7.24
C GLU A 53 10.17 -20.14 -5.71
N ASP A 54 10.98 -19.22 -5.17
CA ASP A 54 11.41 -19.22 -3.76
C ASP A 54 10.39 -18.70 -2.76
N GLY A 55 9.20 -18.33 -3.22
CA GLY A 55 8.11 -17.87 -2.36
C GLY A 55 8.27 -16.44 -1.83
N LYS A 56 9.30 -15.70 -2.24
CA LYS A 56 9.62 -14.37 -1.68
C LYS A 56 9.28 -13.25 -2.64
N ILE A 57 8.82 -12.12 -2.09
CA ILE A 57 8.64 -10.87 -2.82
C ILE A 57 10.00 -10.18 -2.95
N ASN A 58 10.43 -9.92 -4.19
CA ASN A 58 11.56 -9.04 -4.47
C ASN A 58 11.06 -7.66 -4.97
N ALA A 59 11.94 -6.81 -5.49
CA ALA A 59 11.57 -5.51 -6.04
C ALA A 59 10.64 -5.52 -7.26
N GLU A 60 10.81 -6.47 -8.17
CA GLU A 60 9.92 -6.63 -9.34
C GLU A 60 8.52 -7.03 -8.86
N GLU A 61 8.42 -8.02 -7.97
CA GLU A 61 7.12 -8.37 -7.38
C GLU A 61 6.52 -7.23 -6.55
N LEU A 62 7.34 -6.51 -5.76
CA LEU A 62 6.90 -5.34 -5.00
C LEU A 62 6.30 -4.28 -5.92
N TRP A 63 6.96 -3.99 -7.05
CA TRP A 63 6.49 -3.05 -8.06
C TRP A 63 5.18 -3.50 -8.70
N ASN A 64 5.08 -4.78 -9.09
CA ASN A 64 3.86 -5.32 -9.70
C ASN A 64 2.67 -5.31 -8.74
N VAL A 65 2.90 -5.68 -7.47
CA VAL A 65 1.90 -5.61 -6.40
C VAL A 65 1.45 -4.17 -6.18
N TYR A 66 2.39 -3.23 -6.13
CA TYR A 66 2.09 -1.82 -5.99
C TYR A 66 1.23 -1.31 -7.15
N LEU A 67 1.59 -1.61 -8.40
CA LEU A 67 0.83 -1.18 -9.57
C LEU A 67 -0.61 -1.72 -9.56
N ALA A 68 -0.80 -3.00 -9.19
CA ALA A 68 -2.14 -3.58 -9.03
C ALA A 68 -3.01 -2.81 -8.03
N ARG A 69 -2.45 -2.47 -6.87
CA ARG A 69 -3.15 -1.70 -5.83
C ARG A 69 -3.45 -0.26 -6.25
N ARG A 70 -2.48 0.38 -6.91
CA ARG A 70 -2.62 1.73 -7.44
C ARG A 70 -3.72 1.81 -8.48
N GLU A 71 -3.74 0.89 -9.46
CA GLU A 71 -4.78 0.89 -10.49
C GLU A 71 -6.17 0.61 -9.91
N ALA A 72 -6.29 -0.29 -8.93
CA ALA A 72 -7.56 -0.50 -8.24
C ALA A 72 -8.04 0.78 -7.52
N SER A 73 -7.14 1.47 -6.83
CA SER A 73 -7.42 2.74 -6.15
C SER A 73 -7.75 3.88 -7.12
N LEU A 74 -7.10 3.94 -8.28
CA LEU A 74 -7.38 4.93 -9.32
C LEU A 74 -8.72 4.63 -10.02
N ALA A 75 -9.02 3.36 -10.30
CA ALA A 75 -10.30 2.96 -10.87
C ALA A 75 -11.47 3.37 -9.97
N TYR A 76 -11.39 3.13 -8.67
CA TYR A 76 -12.41 3.58 -7.72
C TYR A 76 -12.60 5.09 -7.74
N ARG A 77 -11.50 5.87 -7.65
CA ARG A 77 -11.54 7.34 -7.74
C ARG A 77 -12.13 7.84 -9.06
N ASN A 78 -11.92 7.12 -10.15
CA ASN A 78 -12.47 7.42 -11.47
C ASN A 78 -13.93 6.94 -11.64
N GLY A 79 -14.59 6.50 -10.57
CA GLY A 79 -16.02 6.18 -10.56
C GLY A 79 -16.36 4.74 -10.93
N TYR A 80 -15.36 3.86 -11.11
CA TYR A 80 -15.64 2.43 -11.29
C TYR A 80 -16.18 1.82 -9.99
N PRO A 81 -17.21 0.95 -10.05
CA PRO A 81 -17.88 0.43 -8.87
C PRO A 81 -17.11 -0.74 -8.22
N ILE A 82 -15.85 -0.52 -7.82
CA ILE A 82 -14.98 -1.51 -7.15
C ILE A 82 -14.80 -1.10 -5.69
N LYS A 83 -15.55 -1.68 -4.76
CA LYS A 83 -15.43 -1.35 -3.32
C LYS A 83 -14.45 -2.24 -2.58
N SER A 84 -14.00 -3.31 -3.21
CA SER A 84 -12.98 -4.19 -2.67
C SER A 84 -12.29 -4.95 -3.79
N TYR A 85 -11.02 -5.29 -3.59
CA TYR A 85 -10.30 -6.18 -4.47
C TYR A 85 -9.47 -7.19 -3.69
N ALA A 86 -9.41 -8.42 -4.21
CA ALA A 86 -8.47 -9.43 -3.80
C ALA A 86 -7.24 -9.34 -4.70
N LEU A 87 -6.05 -9.38 -4.11
CA LEU A 87 -4.78 -9.42 -4.83
C LEU A 87 -4.04 -10.71 -4.47
N ILE A 88 -3.83 -11.55 -5.48
CA ILE A 88 -3.13 -12.82 -5.35
C ILE A 88 -1.88 -12.77 -6.23
N VAL A 89 -0.74 -13.18 -5.68
CA VAL A 89 0.50 -13.36 -6.43
C VAL A 89 0.86 -14.84 -6.40
N LEU A 90 0.99 -15.46 -7.57
CA LEU A 90 1.37 -16.86 -7.74
C LEU A 90 2.85 -16.96 -8.08
N ASN A 91 3.57 -17.91 -7.49
CA ASN A 91 4.91 -18.28 -7.95
C ASN A 91 4.86 -19.06 -9.28
N SER A 92 6.00 -19.37 -9.88
CA SER A 92 6.07 -20.12 -11.14
C SER A 92 5.50 -21.55 -11.06
N ARG A 93 5.26 -22.08 -9.85
CA ARG A 93 4.57 -23.37 -9.62
C ARG A 93 3.05 -23.23 -9.45
N GLY A 94 2.52 -22.00 -9.49
CA GLY A 94 1.10 -21.72 -9.28
C GLY A 94 0.68 -21.65 -7.80
N GLU A 95 1.63 -21.64 -6.87
CA GLU A 95 1.36 -21.52 -5.43
C GLU A 95 1.25 -20.05 -5.04
N SER A 96 0.30 -19.71 -4.17
CA SER A 96 0.15 -18.34 -3.66
C SER A 96 1.30 -17.96 -2.74
N ILE A 97 2.00 -16.88 -3.08
CA ILE A 97 3.07 -16.27 -2.26
C ILE A 97 2.63 -14.99 -1.57
N LYS A 98 1.49 -14.43 -2.00
CA LYS A 98 0.82 -13.31 -1.38
C LYS A 98 -0.66 -13.38 -1.68
N GLU A 99 -1.47 -13.23 -0.65
CA GLU A 99 -2.91 -13.09 -0.75
C GLU A 99 -3.35 -12.00 0.23
N GLY A 100 -4.29 -11.17 -0.20
CA GLY A 100 -4.88 -10.15 0.64
C GLY A 100 -6.10 -9.53 -0.01
N VAL A 101 -6.96 -8.95 0.81
CA VAL A 101 -8.13 -8.19 0.36
C VAL A 101 -8.06 -6.79 0.93
N ASP A 102 -8.19 -5.82 0.04
CA ASP A 102 -8.20 -4.41 0.36
C ASP A 102 -9.61 -3.86 0.07
N PHE A 103 -10.10 -2.98 0.94
CA PHE A 103 -11.39 -2.31 0.79
C PHE A 103 -11.18 -0.85 0.38
N LEU A 104 -12.03 -0.36 -0.52
CA LEU A 104 -12.00 0.98 -1.06
C LEU A 104 -13.26 1.73 -0.60
N SER A 105 -13.04 2.79 0.18
CA SER A 105 -14.10 3.68 0.66
C SER A 105 -13.72 5.14 0.42
N PRO A 106 -14.69 6.06 0.32
CA PRO A 106 -14.38 7.48 0.13
C PRO A 106 -13.52 8.03 1.26
N ASP A 107 -13.71 7.54 2.49
CA ASP A 107 -12.99 8.00 3.68
C ASP A 107 -11.59 7.39 3.83
N SER A 108 -11.21 6.43 2.96
CA SER A 108 -9.88 5.84 2.99
C SER A 108 -8.83 6.88 2.57
N PRO A 109 -7.65 6.97 3.23
CA PRO A 109 -6.59 7.91 2.84
C PRO A 109 -6.21 7.84 1.36
N SER A 110 -6.22 6.64 0.78
CA SER A 110 -5.90 6.43 -0.65
C SER A 110 -6.93 6.96 -1.63
N GLN A 111 -8.12 7.32 -1.15
CA GLN A 111 -9.20 7.89 -1.96
C GLN A 111 -9.35 9.39 -1.75
N GLN A 112 -8.62 9.97 -0.80
CA GLN A 112 -8.56 11.42 -0.60
C GLN A 112 -7.60 12.02 -1.64
N PRO A 113 -8.05 12.96 -2.48
CA PRO A 113 -7.20 13.55 -3.50
C PRO A 113 -6.09 14.36 -2.84
N PHE A 114 -4.84 14.01 -3.13
CA PHE A 114 -3.73 14.90 -2.78
C PHE A 114 -3.76 16.09 -3.73
N HIS A 115 -3.97 17.29 -3.18
CA HIS A 115 -3.94 18.53 -3.96
C HIS A 115 -2.51 18.85 -4.38
N VAL A 116 -2.10 18.37 -5.55
CA VAL A 116 -0.81 18.75 -6.16
C VAL A 116 -1.03 19.90 -7.14
N ALA A 117 -0.15 20.90 -7.09
CA ALA A 117 -0.09 21.93 -8.11
C ALA A 117 0.08 21.29 -9.52
N PRO A 118 -0.42 21.94 -10.59
CA PRO A 118 -0.16 21.48 -11.95
C PRO A 118 1.34 21.34 -12.21
N LYS A 119 1.71 20.36 -13.04
CA LYS A 119 3.09 20.19 -13.47
C LYS A 119 3.57 21.46 -14.19
N LYS A 120 4.70 22.00 -13.74
CA LYS A 120 5.38 23.16 -14.34
C LYS A 120 6.71 22.79 -14.97
N LEU A 121 7.33 21.71 -14.50
CA LEU A 121 8.66 21.27 -14.92
C LEU A 121 8.59 19.94 -15.66
N ASP A 122 9.34 19.82 -16.74
CA ASP A 122 9.57 18.55 -17.42
C ASP A 122 10.49 17.63 -16.58
N ASN A 123 10.63 16.39 -17.06
CA ASN A 123 11.37 15.34 -16.38
C ASN A 123 12.85 15.72 -16.16
N GLU A 124 13.50 16.34 -17.14
CA GLU A 124 14.92 16.70 -17.05
C GLU A 124 15.17 17.82 -16.04
N ARG A 125 14.30 18.84 -16.03
CA ARG A 125 14.37 19.92 -15.04
C ARG A 125 14.06 19.42 -13.64
N ALA A 126 13.06 18.54 -13.50
CA ALA A 126 12.74 17.87 -12.26
C ALA A 126 13.94 17.08 -11.71
N LYS A 127 14.57 16.27 -12.57
CA LYS A 127 15.76 15.50 -12.24
C LYS A 127 16.90 16.38 -11.76
N LYS A 128 17.21 17.46 -12.50
CA LYS A 128 18.24 18.42 -12.11
C LYS A 128 17.97 19.03 -10.74
N LEU A 129 16.73 19.42 -10.49
CA LEU A 129 16.33 20.03 -9.22
C LEU A 129 16.48 19.06 -8.04
N ILE A 130 16.12 17.80 -8.25
CA ILE A 130 16.31 16.74 -7.25
C ILE A 130 17.81 16.57 -6.95
N LEU A 131 18.66 16.51 -7.98
CA LEU A 131 20.13 16.39 -7.80
C LEU A 131 20.74 17.57 -7.04
N GLU A 132 20.23 18.78 -7.26
CA GLU A 132 20.77 19.99 -6.63
C GLU A 132 20.39 20.12 -5.16
N ARG A 133 19.23 19.59 -4.76
CA ARG A 133 18.63 19.87 -3.43
C ARG A 133 18.53 18.66 -2.51
N MET A 134 18.61 17.43 -3.02
CA MET A 134 18.45 16.24 -2.19
C MET A 134 19.64 16.05 -1.24
N ASP A 135 19.35 16.02 0.06
CA ASP A 135 20.30 15.52 1.04
C ASP A 135 20.25 13.99 1.03
N LEU A 136 21.40 13.36 0.79
CA LEU A 136 21.54 11.91 0.73
C LEU A 136 21.87 11.29 2.08
N HIS A 137 22.05 12.08 3.15
CA HIS A 137 22.32 11.60 4.51
C HIS A 137 23.44 10.53 4.54
N GLY A 138 24.53 10.78 3.81
CA GLY A 138 25.69 9.88 3.73
C GLY A 138 25.58 8.71 2.74
N PHE A 139 24.45 8.53 2.06
CA PHE A 139 24.36 7.62 0.92
C PHE A 139 25.01 8.21 -0.33
N SER A 140 25.46 7.34 -1.23
CA SER A 140 25.90 7.72 -2.58
C SER A 140 24.74 7.55 -3.55
N LEU A 141 24.54 8.51 -4.45
CA LEU A 141 23.55 8.42 -5.51
C LEU A 141 24.20 7.83 -6.76
N ASP A 142 23.88 6.57 -7.06
CA ASP A 142 24.42 5.88 -8.24
C ASP A 142 23.66 6.28 -9.50
N SER A 143 22.34 6.42 -9.40
CA SER A 143 21.51 6.89 -10.51
C SER A 143 20.23 7.55 -10.02
N LEU A 144 19.83 8.59 -10.73
CA LEU A 144 18.51 9.21 -10.64
C LEU A 144 17.91 9.28 -12.03
N ASP A 145 16.65 8.90 -12.14
CA ASP A 145 15.83 9.18 -13.31
C ASP A 145 14.48 9.78 -12.93
N VAL A 146 13.91 10.55 -13.83
CA VAL A 146 12.54 11.05 -13.72
C VAL A 146 11.81 10.66 -15.00
N ILE A 147 10.81 9.81 -14.87
CA ILE A 147 10.03 9.31 -16.00
C ILE A 147 8.59 9.78 -15.90
N THR A 148 7.91 9.79 -17.05
CA THR A 148 6.47 10.07 -17.08
C THR A 148 5.73 8.87 -16.50
N GLY A 149 4.87 9.12 -15.51
CA GLY A 149 4.03 8.11 -14.89
C GLY A 149 2.58 8.18 -15.37
N SER A 150 1.86 7.09 -15.18
CA SER A 150 0.40 7.07 -15.18
C SER A 150 -0.13 7.46 -13.79
N GLY A 151 -1.16 8.31 -13.75
CA GLY A 151 -1.84 8.74 -12.52
C GLY A 151 -3.29 9.13 -12.79
N SER A 152 -4.01 9.58 -11.75
CA SER A 152 -5.40 10.08 -11.91
C SER A 152 -5.46 11.27 -12.88
N LEU A 153 -4.34 11.97 -13.00
CA LEU A 153 -4.11 13.05 -13.93
C LEU A 153 -2.95 12.59 -14.84
N ALA A 154 -3.17 12.59 -16.15
CA ALA A 154 -2.27 11.99 -17.16
C ALA A 154 -0.87 12.65 -17.30
N ASP A 155 -0.46 13.47 -16.32
CA ASP A 155 0.75 14.27 -16.35
C ASP A 155 1.44 14.29 -14.98
N VAL A 156 1.67 13.09 -14.44
CA VAL A 156 2.48 12.88 -13.22
C VAL A 156 3.87 12.35 -13.59
N GLN A 157 4.81 12.52 -12.67
CA GLN A 157 6.19 12.04 -12.82
C GLN A 157 6.54 10.99 -11.76
N ILE A 158 7.47 10.10 -12.08
CA ILE A 158 8.00 9.09 -11.18
C ILE A 158 9.49 9.34 -11.03
N ALA A 159 9.95 9.54 -9.79
CA ALA A 159 11.38 9.58 -9.47
C ALA A 159 11.88 8.16 -9.22
N VAL A 160 12.99 7.78 -9.85
CA VAL A 160 13.63 6.46 -9.69
C VAL A 160 15.05 6.67 -9.19
N LEU A 161 15.31 6.24 -7.96
CA LEU A 161 16.56 6.44 -7.24
C LEU A 161 17.25 5.09 -6.99
N LEU A 162 18.53 5.03 -7.33
CA LEU A 162 19.45 3.98 -6.90
C LEU A 162 20.51 4.61 -6.02
N LEU A 163 20.53 4.20 -4.75
CA LEU A 163 21.50 4.61 -3.76
C LEU A 163 22.42 3.44 -3.40
N SER A 164 23.65 3.77 -3.03
CA SER A 164 24.60 2.82 -2.47
C SER A 164 25.15 3.27 -1.11
N THR A 165 25.59 2.28 -0.35
CA THR A 165 26.25 2.44 0.95
C THR A 165 27.39 1.43 1.09
N PRO A 166 28.45 1.70 1.88
CA PRO A 166 29.56 0.77 2.03
C PRO A 166 29.14 -0.62 2.54
N ASN A 167 28.23 -0.66 3.52
CA ASN A 167 27.75 -1.89 4.14
C ASN A 167 26.48 -1.64 4.96
N ILE A 168 25.87 -2.72 5.44
CA ILE A 168 24.65 -2.67 6.26
C ILE A 168 24.81 -1.88 7.57
N SER A 169 26.00 -1.84 8.17
CA SER A 169 26.23 -1.07 9.40
C SER A 169 26.14 0.43 9.14
N GLN A 170 26.70 0.91 8.03
CA GLN A 170 26.60 2.30 7.62
C GLN A 170 25.17 2.65 7.20
N ALA A 171 24.50 1.76 6.47
CA ALA A 171 23.08 1.92 6.14
C ALA A 171 22.24 2.12 7.40
N ASN A 172 22.41 1.27 8.42
CA ASN A 172 21.62 1.33 9.64
C ASN A 172 21.87 2.60 10.46
N ALA A 173 23.04 3.23 10.32
CA ALA A 173 23.35 4.46 11.04
C ALA A 173 22.59 5.68 10.50
N THR A 174 22.26 5.71 9.20
CA THR A 174 21.68 6.92 8.56
C THR A 174 20.32 6.69 7.92
N LEU A 175 19.91 5.44 7.68
CA LEU A 175 18.67 5.11 6.98
C LEU A 175 17.44 5.76 7.61
N ALA A 176 17.39 5.82 8.94
CA ALA A 176 16.22 6.36 9.62
C ALA A 176 16.00 7.85 9.34
N GLU A 177 17.06 8.64 9.43
CA GLU A 177 17.01 10.08 9.13
C GLU A 177 16.66 10.32 7.66
N PHE A 178 17.30 9.56 6.75
CA PHE A 178 17.01 9.65 5.31
C PHE A 178 15.54 9.34 4.99
N MET A 179 14.98 8.26 5.55
CA MET A 179 13.60 7.86 5.30
C MET A 179 12.57 8.83 5.90
N LEU A 180 12.92 9.53 6.98
CA LEU A 180 12.08 10.59 7.55
C LEU A 180 12.13 11.88 6.73
N ALA A 181 13.24 12.15 6.04
CA ALA A 181 13.44 13.36 5.24
C ALA A 181 12.88 13.25 3.81
N ILE A 182 12.81 12.04 3.25
CA ILE A 182 12.49 11.85 1.82
C ILE A 182 11.08 12.33 1.44
N GLU A 183 10.06 12.08 2.27
CA GLU A 183 8.68 12.49 2.00
C GLU A 183 8.53 14.02 2.04
N PRO A 184 8.91 14.72 3.13
CA PRO A 184 8.89 16.19 3.16
C PRO A 184 9.67 16.83 2.00
N PHE A 185 10.78 16.23 1.58
CA PHE A 185 11.56 16.71 0.43
C PHE A 185 10.74 16.70 -0.86
N PHE A 186 10.09 15.58 -1.20
CA PHE A 186 9.29 15.50 -2.41
C PHE A 186 7.97 16.29 -2.31
N GLU A 187 7.39 16.41 -1.12
CA GLU A 187 6.24 17.28 -0.88
C GLU A 187 6.59 18.76 -1.15
N SER A 188 7.74 19.24 -0.64
CA SER A 188 8.22 20.60 -0.89
C SER A 188 8.49 20.85 -2.37
N LEU A 189 9.19 19.94 -3.08
CA LEU A 189 9.41 20.06 -4.53
C LEU A 189 8.10 20.14 -5.33
N ASN A 190 7.09 19.38 -4.90
CA ASN A 190 5.78 19.40 -5.53
C ASN A 190 5.02 20.70 -5.26
N ALA A 191 5.06 21.21 -4.03
CA ALA A 191 4.35 22.40 -3.61
C ALA A 191 4.98 23.69 -4.15
N GLU A 192 6.31 23.80 -4.11
CA GLU A 192 7.04 25.04 -4.40
C GLU A 192 7.40 25.17 -5.88
N ASP A 193 7.97 24.11 -6.47
CA ASP A 193 8.53 24.16 -7.83
C ASP A 193 7.57 23.56 -8.89
N GLY A 194 6.48 22.92 -8.47
CA GLY A 194 5.50 22.30 -9.38
C GLY A 194 6.08 21.13 -10.18
N VAL A 195 6.98 20.35 -9.56
CA VAL A 195 7.60 19.17 -10.20
C VAL A 195 6.57 18.07 -10.45
N ARG A 196 5.65 17.83 -9.51
CA ARG A 196 4.61 16.79 -9.60
C ARG A 196 5.16 15.36 -9.73
N ILE A 197 6.11 15.01 -8.87
CA ILE A 197 6.43 13.62 -8.58
C ILE A 197 5.23 13.01 -7.85
N ALA A 198 4.58 12.00 -8.43
CA ALA A 198 3.54 11.24 -7.73
C ALA A 198 4.11 10.03 -7.01
N VAL A 199 5.15 9.42 -7.60
CA VAL A 199 5.72 8.16 -7.12
C VAL A 199 7.22 8.30 -7.01
N VAL A 200 7.77 7.81 -5.90
CA VAL A 200 9.20 7.69 -5.66
C VAL A 200 9.52 6.21 -5.54
N LYS A 201 10.38 5.72 -6.41
CA LYS A 201 10.97 4.38 -6.33
C LYS A 201 12.40 4.54 -5.84
N LEU A 202 12.73 3.90 -4.75
CA LEU A 202 14.04 3.94 -4.13
C LEU A 202 14.57 2.52 -3.99
N ARG A 203 15.80 2.31 -4.43
CA ARG A 203 16.58 1.10 -4.15
C ARG A 203 17.87 1.50 -3.45
N LEU A 204 18.17 0.85 -2.33
CA LEU A 204 19.44 0.96 -1.62
C LEU A 204 20.19 -0.37 -1.73
N VAL A 205 21.45 -0.32 -2.18
CA VAL A 205 22.35 -1.48 -2.27
C VAL A 205 23.61 -1.27 -1.44
N ASP A 206 24.27 -2.36 -1.03
CA ASP A 206 25.65 -2.29 -0.53
C ASP A 206 26.67 -2.28 -1.69
N GLN A 207 27.97 -2.12 -1.37
CA GLN A 207 29.06 -2.18 -2.37
C GLN A 207 29.17 -3.52 -3.10
N GLY A 208 28.62 -4.61 -2.55
CA GLY A 208 28.52 -5.90 -3.22
C GLY A 208 27.34 -6.00 -4.17
N GLY A 209 26.53 -4.94 -4.31
CA GLY A 209 25.30 -4.92 -5.09
C GLY A 209 24.13 -5.64 -4.41
N LYS A 210 24.25 -6.04 -3.15
CA LYS A 210 23.16 -6.68 -2.40
C LYS A 210 22.11 -5.61 -2.08
N ALA A 211 20.87 -5.86 -2.48
CA ALA A 211 19.74 -5.01 -2.11
C ALA A 211 19.53 -5.05 -0.60
N LEU A 212 19.50 -3.87 0.01
CA LEU A 212 19.22 -3.65 1.43
C LEU A 212 17.78 -3.18 1.64
N LEU A 213 17.30 -2.30 0.75
CA LEU A 213 15.94 -1.77 0.76
C LEU A 213 15.46 -1.57 -0.68
N ASP A 214 14.25 -2.05 -0.95
CA ASP A 214 13.43 -1.60 -2.06
C ASP A 214 12.21 -0.90 -1.48
N TYR A 215 11.97 0.35 -1.88
CA TYR A 215 10.94 1.21 -1.32
C TYR A 215 10.17 1.93 -2.42
N ILE A 216 8.85 1.98 -2.25
CA ILE A 216 7.93 2.73 -3.10
C ILE A 216 7.11 3.64 -2.20
N MET A 217 7.08 4.92 -2.53
CA MET A 217 6.19 5.90 -1.93
C MET A 217 5.35 6.54 -3.02
N ASP A 218 4.05 6.53 -2.81
CA ASP A 218 3.05 7.08 -3.71
C ASP A 218 2.28 8.17 -2.97
N MET A 219 2.62 9.42 -3.29
CA MET A 219 2.03 10.61 -2.69
C MET A 219 0.62 10.88 -3.22
N GLU A 220 0.25 10.36 -4.40
CA GLU A 220 -1.08 10.56 -4.96
C GLU A 220 -2.15 9.71 -4.25
N ILE A 221 -1.74 8.57 -3.69
CA ILE A 221 -2.65 7.60 -3.06
C ILE A 221 -2.27 7.31 -1.60
N GLY A 222 -1.30 8.06 -1.05
CA GLY A 222 -0.82 7.92 0.33
C GLY A 222 -0.31 6.52 0.67
N GLN A 223 0.22 5.78 -0.30
CA GLN A 223 0.68 4.40 -0.10
C GLN A 223 2.20 4.32 -0.03
N LYS A 224 2.67 3.46 0.88
CA LYS A 224 4.08 3.11 1.02
C LYS A 224 4.22 1.60 0.97
N SER A 225 5.26 1.09 0.34
CA SER A 225 5.52 -0.35 0.21
C SER A 225 7.01 -0.61 0.17
N TRP A 226 7.47 -1.66 0.85
CA TRP A 226 8.89 -1.95 0.94
C TRP A 226 9.22 -3.42 1.10
N VAL A 227 10.45 -3.76 0.72
CA VAL A 227 11.14 -5.02 1.05
C VAL A 227 12.47 -4.66 1.70
N LEU A 228 12.74 -5.26 2.85
CA LEU A 228 13.95 -5.05 3.63
C LEU A 228 14.77 -6.33 3.68
N ALA A 229 16.09 -6.20 3.53
CA ALA A 229 17.01 -7.30 3.80
C ALA A 229 17.15 -7.57 5.29
N ASP A 230 17.51 -8.81 5.62
CA ASP A 230 17.80 -9.20 7.00
C ASP A 230 18.94 -8.34 7.59
N GLY A 231 18.72 -7.88 8.83
CA GLY A 231 19.67 -7.03 9.57
C GLY A 231 19.56 -5.53 9.28
N VAL A 232 18.72 -5.10 8.34
CA VAL A 232 18.47 -3.67 8.10
C VAL A 232 17.57 -3.11 9.20
N THR A 233 17.88 -1.91 9.69
CA THR A 233 17.11 -1.24 10.73
C THR A 233 15.68 -1.00 10.28
N LYS A 234 14.77 -1.11 11.24
CA LYS A 234 13.35 -0.87 11.03
C LYS A 234 12.83 0.41 11.69
N SER A 235 13.70 1.13 12.40
CA SER A 235 13.37 2.25 13.29
C SER A 235 12.62 3.44 12.65
N TRP A 236 12.45 3.46 11.33
CA TRP A 236 11.83 4.55 10.58
C TRP A 236 10.35 4.33 10.25
N PHE A 237 9.80 3.14 10.51
CA PHE A 237 8.37 2.87 10.30
C PHE A 237 7.72 2.33 11.58
N PRO A 238 6.40 2.53 11.75
CA PRO A 238 5.70 2.03 12.91
C PRO A 238 5.74 0.51 12.97
N HIS A 239 6.06 -0.02 14.15
CA HIS A 239 5.97 -1.44 14.43
C HIS A 239 4.70 -1.72 15.20
N PRO A 240 4.11 -2.91 15.05
CA PRO A 240 3.24 -3.44 16.09
C PRO A 240 4.00 -3.36 17.43
N PRO A 241 3.33 -2.99 18.54
CA PRO A 241 3.96 -3.08 19.84
C PRO A 241 4.51 -4.49 20.03
N GLU A 242 5.77 -4.59 20.48
CA GLU A 242 6.33 -5.88 20.85
C GLU A 242 5.44 -6.48 21.93
N ILE A 243 4.85 -7.63 21.63
CA ILE A 243 4.13 -8.42 22.61
C ILE A 243 5.22 -9.02 23.49
N SER A 244 5.63 -8.30 24.53
CA SER A 244 6.52 -8.85 25.54
C SER A 244 5.86 -10.13 26.07
N PRO A 245 6.55 -11.28 26.07
CA PRO A 245 6.03 -12.45 26.75
C PRO A 245 5.77 -12.03 28.19
N THR A 246 4.50 -12.08 28.60
CA THR A 246 4.07 -11.80 29.97
C THR A 246 5.05 -12.47 30.91
N GLU A 247 5.69 -11.70 31.79
CA GLU A 247 6.51 -12.24 32.86
C GLU A 247 5.72 -13.36 33.51
N THR A 248 6.27 -14.58 33.42
CA THR A 248 5.81 -15.70 34.22
C THR A 248 5.90 -15.25 35.67
N VAL A 249 4.77 -14.88 36.26
CA VAL A 249 4.69 -14.54 37.69
C VAL A 249 5.20 -15.75 38.46
N PRO A 250 6.26 -15.63 39.28
CA PRO A 250 6.72 -16.74 40.09
C PRO A 250 5.70 -17.03 41.18
N GLY A 251 4.98 -18.15 41.02
CA GLY A 251 4.29 -18.91 42.06
C GLY A 251 3.34 -18.13 42.96
N GLU A 252 2.04 -18.20 42.67
CA GLU A 252 1.03 -18.01 43.71
C GLU A 252 0.11 -19.23 43.76
N GLN A 253 -0.06 -19.71 44.98
CA GLN A 253 -0.70 -20.97 45.35
C GLN A 253 -2.15 -21.04 44.86
N SER A 254 -2.61 -22.26 44.65
CA SER A 254 -4.01 -22.64 44.48
C SER A 254 -4.96 -21.83 45.37
N GLY A 255 -5.72 -20.94 44.73
CA GLY A 255 -6.85 -20.21 45.30
C GLY A 255 -8.07 -20.37 44.38
N GLU A 256 -9.25 -20.48 44.99
CA GLU A 256 -10.52 -21.01 44.48
C GLU A 256 -11.02 -20.54 43.09
N PRO A 257 -11.87 -21.33 42.41
CA PRO A 257 -12.46 -20.93 41.14
C PRO A 257 -13.38 -19.71 41.29
N TYR A 258 -13.20 -18.74 40.38
CA TYR A 258 -14.06 -17.56 40.25
C TYR A 258 -15.54 -17.96 40.08
N PRO A 259 -16.48 -17.25 40.74
CA PRO A 259 -17.90 -17.47 40.50
C PRO A 259 -18.28 -17.01 39.08
N PRO A 260 -19.23 -17.70 38.42
CA PRO A 260 -19.66 -17.34 37.07
C PRO A 260 -20.31 -15.94 37.05
N PRO A 261 -20.15 -15.17 35.95
CA PRO A 261 -20.73 -13.84 35.82
C PRO A 261 -22.27 -13.89 35.91
N ALA A 262 -22.84 -12.93 36.64
CA ALA A 262 -24.27 -12.80 36.84
C ALA A 262 -24.99 -12.57 35.50
N THR A 263 -25.97 -13.43 35.21
CA THR A 263 -26.89 -13.29 34.08
C THR A 263 -27.73 -12.00 34.28
N PRO A 264 -27.87 -11.12 33.28
CA PRO A 264 -28.75 -9.97 33.41
C PRO A 264 -30.21 -10.43 33.52
N THR A 265 -30.83 -10.19 34.66
CA THR A 265 -32.27 -10.39 34.88
C THR A 265 -33.04 -9.39 34.02
N PRO A 266 -33.95 -9.83 33.13
CA PRO A 266 -34.82 -8.90 32.41
C PRO A 266 -35.75 -8.18 33.41
N THR A 267 -35.66 -6.85 33.45
CA THR A 267 -36.63 -6.02 34.16
C THR A 267 -37.95 -6.09 33.41
N PHE A 268 -38.91 -6.84 33.95
CA PHE A 268 -40.31 -6.78 33.51
C PHE A 268 -40.88 -5.40 33.88
N ALA A 269 -41.30 -4.64 32.87
CA ALA A 269 -42.10 -3.45 33.09
C ALA A 269 -43.43 -3.85 33.76
N PRO A 270 -43.90 -3.11 34.78
CA PRO A 270 -45.16 -3.41 35.43
C PRO A 270 -46.33 -3.23 34.46
N THR A 271 -47.14 -4.28 34.34
CA THR A 271 -48.40 -4.32 33.59
C THR A 271 -49.37 -3.27 34.13
N PRO A 272 -49.96 -2.40 33.29
CA PRO A 272 -51.08 -1.58 33.73
C PRO A 272 -52.33 -2.46 33.97
N VAL A 273 -52.93 -2.28 35.15
CA VAL A 273 -54.20 -2.87 35.61
C VAL A 273 -55.35 -2.37 34.73
N PRO A 274 -56.39 -3.18 34.43
CA PRO A 274 -57.43 -2.83 33.47
C PRO A 274 -58.41 -1.81 34.06
N THR A 275 -58.71 -0.74 33.33
CA THR A 275 -59.90 0.08 33.56
C THR A 275 -61.07 -0.46 32.75
N ALA A 276 -62.14 -0.77 33.48
CA ALA A 276 -63.44 -1.18 32.99
C ALA A 276 -64.30 0.04 32.58
N TYR A 277 -64.84 0.00 31.35
CA TYR A 277 -66.15 0.51 30.87
C TYR A 277 -66.44 2.03 30.97
N PRO A 278 -67.36 2.61 30.16
CA PRO A 278 -68.64 2.10 29.64
C PRO A 278 -68.63 1.52 28.22
#